data_AF-A0A8T4UGI7-F1
#
_entry.id   AF-A0A8T4UGI7-F1
#
_cell.length_a   1.000
_cell.length_b   1.000
_cell.length_c   1.000
_cell.angle_alpha   90.00
_cell.angle_beta   90.00
_cell.angle_gamma   90.00
#
_symmetry.space_group_name_H-M   'P 1'
#
loop_
_entity.id
_entity.type
_entity.pdbx_description
1 polymer ?
#
loop_
_entity_poly.entity_id
_entity_poly.type
_entity_poly.pdbx_seq_one_letter_code
_entity_poly.pdbx_strand_id
1 'polypeptide(L)'
;MNKRINPNLIRLAELTHNPDLKETSILAQKVDDPNVSGEFDIQDPKEYVQLDTNGLYGKRAVISKFELPGYNNMNYEDTHTKLLGNKLYVPTPRIFMHFFNKILDAYKNKTPVLNAENSRIREEEILNMYLHLTKDHIAIYDPKKLGVWTWLNGKCINKKKKWHLETINGLNNGKLVTTVEDLNPCLMNDCYIDFTNLNNQGLANPNAKHNTQEYRQGENIRYWKPEDGAVAGFYAYSDWADLGCNWDPRFSYSGLGVFGCAEGA
;
A
#
# COMPACT_ATOMS: atom_id res chain seq x y z
N MET A 1 -6.55 -62.46 25.53
CA MET A 1 -7.37 -61.66 24.60
C MET A 1 -6.43 -60.93 23.64
N ASN A 2 -6.27 -61.43 22.41
CA ASN A 2 -5.43 -60.78 21.39
C ASN A 2 -6.21 -59.66 20.72
N LYS A 3 -5.86 -58.39 21.03
CA LYS A 3 -6.38 -57.24 20.32
C LYS A 3 -5.76 -57.22 18.91
N ARG A 4 -6.57 -57.52 17.89
CA ARG A 4 -6.18 -57.34 16.49
C ARG A 4 -6.07 -55.84 16.21
N ILE A 5 -4.88 -55.40 15.82
CA ILE A 5 -4.64 -54.03 15.35
C ILE A 5 -5.33 -53.86 14.00
N ASN A 6 -6.01 -52.73 13.81
CA ASN A 6 -6.70 -52.41 12.57
C ASN A 6 -5.68 -52.32 11.41
N PRO A 7 -5.81 -53.12 10.35
CA PRO A 7 -4.85 -53.11 9.23
C PRO A 7 -4.76 -51.76 8.51
N ASN A 8 -5.78 -50.90 8.61
CA ASN A 8 -5.74 -49.55 8.05
C ASN A 8 -4.81 -48.60 8.84
N LEU A 9 -4.59 -48.85 10.14
CA LEU A 9 -3.61 -48.08 10.94
C LEU A 9 -2.16 -48.48 10.60
N ILE A 10 -1.94 -49.74 10.23
CA ILE A 10 -0.63 -50.23 9.77
C ILE A 10 -0.28 -49.59 8.42
N ARG A 11 -1.26 -49.53 7.50
CA ARG A 11 -1.09 -48.89 6.19
C ARG A 11 -0.84 -47.38 6.26
N LEU A 12 -1.35 -46.71 7.31
CA LEU A 12 -1.10 -45.29 7.56
C LEU A 12 0.33 -45.04 8.08
N ALA A 13 0.86 -45.96 8.89
CA ALA A 13 2.23 -45.90 9.40
C ALA A 13 3.28 -46.23 8.32
N GLU A 14 2.93 -47.05 7.33
CA GLU A 14 3.79 -47.34 6.18
C GLU A 14 3.88 -46.17 5.19
N LEU A 15 2.85 -45.32 5.12
CA LEU A 15 2.85 -44.11 4.27
C LEU A 15 3.68 -42.95 4.83
N THR A 16 4.02 -42.97 6.13
CA THR A 16 4.84 -41.93 6.79
C THR A 16 6.31 -42.33 6.95
N HIS A 17 6.70 -43.50 6.45
CA HIS A 17 8.07 -44.01 6.51
C HIS A 17 8.58 -44.40 5.12
N ASN A 18 8.60 -43.42 4.21
CA ASN A 18 9.36 -43.53 2.97
C ASN A 18 10.69 -42.78 3.11
N PRO A 19 11.82 -43.47 3.37
CA PRO A 19 13.14 -42.85 3.48
C PRO A 19 13.67 -42.30 2.14
N ASP A 20 12.98 -42.58 1.03
CA ASP A 20 13.32 -42.10 -0.33
C ASP A 20 12.39 -40.98 -0.83
N LEU A 21 11.54 -40.40 0.04
CA LEU A 21 11.01 -39.06 -0.19
C LEU A 21 12.15 -38.06 0.02
N LYS A 22 13.04 -37.97 -0.98
CA LYS A 22 13.77 -36.73 -1.23
C LYS A 22 12.71 -35.64 -1.24
N GLU A 23 12.81 -34.77 -0.24
CA GLU A 23 12.12 -33.50 -0.18
C GLU A 23 12.16 -32.89 -1.59
N THR A 24 11.04 -32.99 -2.30
CA THR A 24 10.61 -31.91 -3.19
C THR A 24 10.03 -30.84 -2.27
N SER A 25 10.86 -30.41 -1.32
CA SER A 25 11.01 -29.00 -1.02
C SER A 25 11.21 -28.38 -2.39
N ILE A 26 10.11 -27.86 -2.95
CA ILE A 26 10.20 -26.62 -3.69
C ILE A 26 10.83 -25.70 -2.65
N LEU A 27 12.17 -25.70 -2.63
CA LEU A 27 12.97 -24.63 -2.14
C LEU A 27 12.27 -23.43 -2.75
N ALA A 28 11.47 -22.74 -1.92
CA ALA A 28 11.54 -21.31 -1.91
C ALA A 28 13.04 -21.05 -1.99
N GLN A 29 13.50 -20.80 -3.22
CA GLN A 29 14.76 -20.11 -3.41
C GLN A 29 14.51 -18.89 -2.55
N LYS A 30 15.09 -18.92 -1.36
CA LYS A 30 15.41 -17.74 -0.60
C LYS A 30 16.29 -17.02 -1.60
N VAL A 31 15.65 -16.19 -2.42
CA VAL A 31 16.34 -15.34 -3.36
C VAL A 31 17.27 -14.60 -2.44
N ASP A 32 18.57 -14.84 -2.60
CA ASP A 32 19.59 -14.08 -1.91
C ASP A 32 19.17 -12.62 -2.08
N ASP A 33 18.88 -11.98 -0.94
CA ASP A 33 18.24 -10.67 -0.80
C ASP A 33 18.81 -9.73 -1.87
N PRO A 34 18.09 -9.47 -2.98
CA PRO A 34 18.65 -8.76 -4.10
C PRO A 34 18.67 -7.28 -3.72
N ASN A 35 19.66 -6.87 -2.94
CA ASN A 35 20.02 -5.47 -2.68
C ASN A 35 18.88 -4.56 -2.19
N VAL A 36 18.01 -5.01 -1.25
CA VAL A 36 17.06 -4.09 -0.60
C VAL A 36 17.25 -3.95 0.93
N SER A 37 18.32 -4.52 1.48
CA SER A 37 18.69 -4.31 2.89
C SER A 37 19.49 -3.03 3.16
N GLY A 38 19.79 -2.24 2.13
CA GLY A 38 20.43 -0.93 2.31
C GLY A 38 19.53 0.00 3.09
N GLU A 39 20.09 0.70 4.09
CA GLU A 39 19.41 1.83 4.73
C GLU A 39 18.85 2.75 3.64
N PHE A 40 17.56 3.05 3.75
CA PHE A 40 16.88 3.96 2.85
C PHE A 40 17.53 5.35 3.00
N ASP A 41 17.95 5.94 1.88
CA ASP A 41 18.67 7.21 1.88
C ASP A 41 17.68 8.37 1.79
N ILE A 42 17.13 8.73 2.94
CA ILE A 42 16.21 9.86 3.05
C ILE A 42 17.04 11.15 3.12
N GLN A 43 17.03 11.94 2.04
CA GLN A 43 17.80 13.18 1.95
C GLN A 43 17.36 14.24 2.98
N ASP A 44 16.09 14.25 3.37
CA ASP A 44 15.55 15.20 4.35
C ASP A 44 14.57 14.50 5.32
N PRO A 45 15.07 13.79 6.35
CA PRO A 45 14.24 12.97 7.23
C PRO A 45 13.13 13.75 7.94
N LYS A 46 13.30 15.06 8.13
CA LYS A 46 12.26 15.92 8.70
C LYS A 46 11.01 16.03 7.83
N GLU A 47 11.11 15.72 6.53
CA GLU A 47 10.01 15.72 5.56
C GLU A 47 9.26 14.39 5.47
N TYR A 48 9.60 13.44 6.34
CA TYR A 48 8.95 12.12 6.40
C TYR A 48 8.27 11.91 7.74
N VAL A 49 7.08 11.34 7.71
CA VAL A 49 6.25 10.98 8.86
C VAL A 49 6.54 9.55 9.29
N GLN A 50 6.78 9.33 10.58
CA GLN A 50 6.90 7.98 11.14
C GLN A 50 5.55 7.28 11.20
N LEU A 51 5.50 6.05 10.70
CA LEU A 51 4.31 5.21 10.76
C LEU A 51 4.45 4.13 11.84
N ASP A 52 3.31 3.72 12.39
CA ASP A 52 3.23 2.61 13.36
C ASP A 52 2.89 1.29 12.66
N THR A 53 3.31 1.18 11.39
CA THR A 53 3.16 -0.01 10.56
C THR A 53 4.48 -0.38 9.90
N ASN A 54 4.63 -1.66 9.59
CA ASN A 54 5.75 -2.14 8.81
C ASN A 54 5.54 -1.83 7.33
N GLY A 55 6.63 -1.46 6.68
CA GLY A 55 6.68 -1.22 5.25
C GLY A 55 6.66 -2.51 4.44
N LEU A 56 7.20 -2.41 3.22
CA LEU A 56 7.30 -3.49 2.26
C LEU A 56 8.35 -4.55 2.65
N TYR A 57 9.40 -4.15 3.36
CA TYR A 57 10.55 -4.99 3.74
C TYR A 57 10.55 -5.39 5.22
N GLY A 58 9.40 -5.20 5.89
CA GLY A 58 9.17 -5.67 7.26
C GLY A 58 9.78 -4.82 8.37
N LYS A 59 10.41 -3.69 8.05
CA LYS A 59 10.86 -2.68 9.02
C LYS A 59 9.81 -1.58 9.16
N ARG A 60 9.95 -0.74 10.19
CA ARG A 60 9.06 0.41 10.41
C ARG A 60 9.13 1.36 9.22
N ALA A 61 7.96 1.72 8.68
CA ALA A 61 7.87 2.61 7.52
C ALA A 61 7.89 4.08 7.94
N VAL A 62 8.44 4.90 7.05
CA VAL A 62 8.23 6.34 7.01
C VAL A 62 7.73 6.74 5.62
N ILE A 63 6.96 7.82 5.54
CA ILE A 63 6.36 8.32 4.29
C ILE A 63 6.52 9.83 4.19
N SER A 64 6.82 10.35 3.01
CA SER A 64 6.92 11.80 2.79
C SER A 64 5.61 12.51 3.20
N LYS A 65 5.69 13.74 3.72
CA LYS A 65 4.50 14.52 4.11
C LYS A 65 3.58 14.83 2.93
N PHE A 66 4.15 14.98 1.74
CA PHE A 66 3.50 15.28 0.47
C PHE A 66 4.12 14.44 -0.65
N GLU A 67 3.58 14.53 -1.86
CA GLU A 67 4.19 13.93 -3.04
C GLU A 67 5.60 14.49 -3.32
N LEU A 68 6.52 13.64 -3.80
CA LEU A 68 7.93 14.00 -3.97
C LEU A 68 8.21 14.85 -5.23
N PRO A 69 8.91 16.00 -5.13
CA PRO A 69 9.26 16.82 -6.28
C PRO A 69 9.92 16.05 -7.42
N GLY A 70 9.44 16.28 -8.66
CA GLY A 70 9.98 15.66 -9.87
C GLY A 70 9.54 14.22 -10.12
N TYR A 71 8.59 13.67 -9.34
CA TYR A 71 7.97 12.36 -9.61
C TYR A 71 6.61 12.46 -10.30
N ASN A 72 6.30 13.62 -10.89
CA ASN A 72 5.08 13.84 -11.65
C ASN A 72 5.23 13.51 -13.14
N ASN A 73 4.11 13.43 -13.86
CA ASN A 73 4.07 13.13 -15.29
C ASN A 73 4.72 11.78 -15.65
N MET A 74 4.57 10.79 -14.75
CA MET A 74 5.07 9.43 -14.91
C MET A 74 3.93 8.43 -14.81
N ASN A 75 4.04 7.34 -15.58
CA ASN A 75 3.14 6.21 -15.45
C ASN A 75 3.52 5.36 -14.22
N TYR A 76 2.73 4.33 -13.96
CA TYR A 76 2.89 3.47 -12.78
C TYR A 76 4.28 2.82 -12.71
N GLU A 77 4.77 2.24 -13.81
CA GLU A 77 6.05 1.50 -13.86
C GLU A 77 7.26 2.44 -13.80
N ASP A 78 7.21 3.57 -14.51
CA ASP A 78 8.27 4.59 -14.50
C ASP A 78 8.43 5.21 -13.11
N THR A 79 7.31 5.46 -12.42
CA THR A 79 7.30 5.98 -11.05
C THR A 79 8.02 5.01 -10.09
N HIS A 80 7.69 3.72 -10.15
CA HIS A 80 8.33 2.69 -9.33
C HIS A 80 9.82 2.58 -9.65
N THR A 81 10.18 2.52 -10.93
CA THR A 81 11.56 2.40 -11.38
C THR A 81 12.40 3.57 -10.85
N LYS A 82 11.88 4.80 -10.95
CA LYS A 82 12.57 5.98 -10.47
C LYS A 82 12.72 5.99 -8.95
N LEU A 83 11.68 5.66 -8.18
CA LEU A 83 11.77 5.62 -6.71
C LEU A 83 12.76 4.55 -6.24
N LEU A 84 12.66 3.35 -6.79
CA LEU A 84 13.55 2.24 -6.43
C LEU A 84 15.01 2.55 -6.76
N GLY A 85 15.27 3.24 -7.88
CA GLY A 85 16.60 3.75 -8.23
C GLY A 85 17.16 4.78 -7.24
N ASN A 86 16.28 5.44 -6.47
CA ASN A 86 16.64 6.37 -5.38
C ASN A 86 16.49 5.71 -4.00
N LYS A 87 16.44 4.38 -3.92
CA LYS A 87 16.23 3.63 -2.67
C LYS A 87 15.00 4.11 -1.90
N LEU A 88 13.88 4.31 -2.60
CA LEU A 88 12.56 4.59 -2.04
C LEU A 88 11.54 3.63 -2.70
N TYR A 89 10.33 3.56 -2.15
CA TYR A 89 9.24 2.78 -2.77
C TYR A 89 7.91 3.52 -2.73
N VAL A 90 6.99 3.14 -3.63
CA VAL A 90 5.61 3.64 -3.65
C VAL A 90 4.84 2.96 -2.51
N PRO A 91 4.08 3.70 -1.67
CA PRO A 91 3.29 3.09 -0.60
C PRO A 91 2.25 2.12 -1.16
N THR A 92 2.10 0.96 -0.52
CA THR A 92 0.93 0.12 -0.75
C THR A 92 -0.33 0.81 -0.20
N PRO A 93 -1.56 0.41 -0.62
CA PRO A 93 -2.77 0.98 -0.04
C PRO A 93 -2.82 0.87 1.49
N ARG A 94 -2.31 -0.23 2.06
CA ARG A 94 -2.17 -0.39 3.52
C ARG A 94 -1.33 0.71 4.16
N ILE A 95 -0.13 0.96 3.61
CA ILE A 95 0.81 1.94 4.16
C ILE A 95 0.22 3.36 4.04
N PHE A 96 -0.32 3.69 2.86
CA PHE A 96 -0.91 5.00 2.61
C PHE A 96 -2.13 5.27 3.50
N MET A 97 -3.03 4.29 3.66
CA MET A 97 -4.21 4.48 4.51
C MET A 97 -3.85 4.54 6.00
N HIS A 98 -2.77 3.89 6.43
CA HIS A 98 -2.24 4.09 7.77
C HIS A 98 -1.72 5.52 7.97
N PHE A 99 -1.00 6.07 6.99
CA PHE A 99 -0.60 7.49 6.99
C PHE A 99 -1.81 8.43 7.02
N PHE A 100 -2.78 8.22 6.13
CA PHE A 100 -4.02 9.00 6.09
C PHE A 100 -4.73 9.03 7.44
N ASN A 101 -4.94 7.86 8.06
CA ASN A 101 -5.60 7.74 9.36
C ASN A 101 -4.78 8.40 10.49
N LYS A 102 -3.45 8.30 10.45
CA LYS A 102 -2.57 8.96 11.43
C LYS A 102 -2.69 10.48 11.36
N ILE A 103 -2.71 11.06 10.16
CA ILE A 103 -2.87 12.51 9.99
C ILE A 103 -4.28 12.96 10.41
N LEU A 104 -5.31 12.19 10.04
CA LEU A 104 -6.69 12.47 10.44
C LEU A 104 -6.86 12.46 11.97
N ASP A 105 -6.30 11.45 12.65
CA ASP A 105 -6.33 11.32 14.10
C ASP A 105 -5.58 12.47 14.78
N ALA A 106 -4.39 12.81 14.29
CA ALA A 106 -3.62 13.95 14.78
C ALA A 106 -4.37 15.28 14.65
N TYR A 107 -5.06 15.49 13.52
CA TYR A 107 -5.86 16.70 13.31
C TYR A 107 -7.04 16.80 14.28
N LYS A 108 -7.82 15.71 14.41
CA LYS A 108 -9.04 15.65 15.23
C LYS A 108 -8.75 15.64 16.73
N ASN A 109 -7.80 14.80 17.14
CA ASN A 109 -7.55 14.46 18.54
C ASN A 109 -6.29 15.09 19.11
N LYS A 110 -5.56 15.88 18.31
CA LYS A 110 -4.28 16.52 18.69
C LYS A 110 -3.20 15.51 19.10
N THR A 111 -3.30 14.28 18.59
CA THR A 111 -2.28 13.24 18.77
C THR A 111 -0.94 13.70 18.19
N PRO A 112 0.18 13.63 18.95
CA PRO A 112 1.48 13.99 18.43
C PRO A 112 1.90 13.09 17.26
N VAL A 113 2.42 13.70 16.19
CA VAL A 113 3.03 12.99 15.07
C VAL A 113 4.51 13.35 15.03
N LEU A 114 5.35 12.34 14.85
CA LEU A 114 6.80 12.50 14.75
C LEU A 114 7.23 12.37 13.29
N ASN A 115 8.24 13.15 12.94
CA ASN A 115 8.98 12.96 11.70
C ASN A 115 10.05 11.86 11.87
N ALA A 116 10.78 11.52 10.81
CA ALA A 116 11.82 10.50 10.86
C ALA A 116 13.05 10.88 11.72
N GLU A 117 13.17 12.13 12.16
CA GLU A 117 14.18 12.58 13.13
C GLU A 117 13.68 12.49 14.58
N ASN A 118 12.53 11.86 14.81
CA ASN A 118 11.83 11.82 16.11
C ASN A 118 11.42 13.21 16.64
N SER A 119 11.38 14.22 15.77
CA SER A 119 10.89 15.55 16.11
C SER A 119 9.39 15.67 15.87
N ARG A 120 8.70 16.38 16.76
CA ARG A 120 7.25 16.61 16.62
C ARG A 120 6.95 17.50 15.41
N ILE A 121 6.04 17.05 14.56
CA ILE A 121 5.51 17.83 13.45
C ILE A 121 4.58 18.91 13.99
N ARG A 122 4.73 20.14 13.48
CA ARG A 122 3.94 21.30 13.92
C ARG A 122 2.46 21.14 13.55
N GLU A 123 1.57 21.71 14.35
CA GLU A 123 0.12 21.61 14.12
C GLU A 123 -0.32 22.21 12.78
N GLU A 124 0.33 23.29 12.34
CA GLU A 124 0.11 23.90 11.02
C GLU A 124 0.44 22.92 9.88
N GLU A 125 1.52 22.15 10.00
CA GLU A 125 1.88 21.13 9.01
C GLU A 125 0.89 19.96 9.01
N ILE A 126 0.39 19.56 10.19
CA ILE A 126 -0.67 18.55 10.30
C ILE A 126 -1.96 19.03 9.63
N LEU A 127 -2.35 20.30 9.85
CA LEU A 127 -3.49 20.90 9.16
C LEU A 127 -3.29 20.88 7.64
N ASN A 128 -2.11 21.26 7.15
CA ASN A 128 -1.81 21.24 5.72
C ASN A 128 -1.91 19.83 5.12
N MET A 129 -1.34 18.82 5.79
CA MET A 129 -1.46 17.43 5.33
C MET A 129 -2.91 16.94 5.37
N TYR A 130 -3.66 17.23 6.44
CA TYR A 130 -5.07 16.86 6.56
C TYR A 130 -5.90 17.45 5.41
N LEU A 131 -5.76 18.76 5.16
CA LEU A 131 -6.49 19.42 4.09
C LEU A 131 -6.06 18.87 2.72
N HIS A 132 -4.77 18.64 2.48
CA HIS A 132 -4.27 18.07 1.23
C HIS A 132 -4.84 16.68 0.94
N LEU A 133 -4.94 15.82 1.97
CA LEU A 133 -5.48 14.46 1.85
C LEU A 133 -7.00 14.40 1.72
N THR A 134 -7.72 15.49 2.02
CA THR A 134 -9.19 15.47 2.13
C THR A 134 -9.89 16.52 1.28
N LYS A 135 -9.17 17.43 0.61
CA LYS A 135 -9.75 18.40 -0.31
C LYS A 135 -8.68 19.02 -1.22
N ASP A 136 -9.09 19.98 -2.03
CA ASP A 136 -8.17 20.89 -2.69
C ASP A 136 -7.47 21.82 -1.69
N HIS A 137 -6.14 21.70 -1.56
CA HIS A 137 -5.39 22.55 -0.63
C HIS A 137 -4.07 23.04 -1.20
N ILE A 138 -3.16 22.11 -1.49
CA ILE A 138 -1.83 22.44 -2.00
C ILE A 138 -1.67 21.86 -3.40
N ALA A 139 -1.08 22.64 -4.30
CA ALA A 139 -0.60 22.16 -5.58
C ALA A 139 0.89 21.84 -5.46
N ILE A 140 1.27 20.57 -5.54
CA ILE A 140 2.68 20.16 -5.49
C ILE A 140 3.37 20.37 -6.84
N TYR A 141 2.67 20.11 -7.96
CA TYR A 141 3.27 20.14 -9.30
C TYR A 141 2.60 21.10 -10.28
N ASP A 142 1.27 21.17 -10.27
CA ASP A 142 0.50 21.98 -11.20
C ASP A 142 -0.34 22.98 -10.38
N PRO A 143 -0.08 24.30 -10.46
CA PRO A 143 -0.80 25.31 -9.68
C PRO A 143 -2.31 25.35 -9.97
N LYS A 144 -2.77 24.73 -11.07
CA LYS A 144 -4.19 24.60 -11.42
C LYS A 144 -4.83 23.33 -10.86
N LYS A 145 -4.06 22.48 -10.18
CA LYS A 145 -4.47 21.19 -9.63
C LYS A 145 -4.05 21.11 -8.18
N LEU A 146 -4.97 21.56 -7.34
CA LEU A 146 -4.87 21.46 -5.90
C LEU A 146 -5.33 20.08 -5.43
N GLY A 147 -4.77 19.61 -4.31
CA GLY A 147 -5.11 18.33 -3.70
C GLY A 147 -4.17 17.21 -4.13
N VAL A 148 -4.46 15.99 -3.64
CA VAL A 148 -3.61 14.82 -3.85
C VAL A 148 -3.99 14.10 -5.12
N TRP A 149 -3.00 13.73 -5.93
CA TRP A 149 -3.18 12.72 -6.97
C TRP A 149 -1.96 11.79 -6.99
N THR A 150 -2.12 10.58 -6.46
CA THR A 150 -0.98 9.69 -6.20
C THR A 150 -1.22 8.25 -6.64
N TRP A 151 -0.18 7.65 -7.21
CA TRP A 151 -0.08 6.20 -7.36
C TRP A 151 0.03 5.49 -6.01
N LEU A 152 -0.52 4.28 -5.91
CA LEU A 152 -0.32 3.35 -4.80
C LEU A 152 0.17 2.00 -5.34
N ASN A 153 1.09 1.35 -4.64
CA ASN A 153 1.68 0.07 -5.03
C ASN A 153 0.69 -1.07 -4.82
N GLY A 154 -0.03 -1.42 -5.87
CA GLY A 154 -0.98 -2.53 -5.87
C GLY A 154 -1.73 -2.61 -7.18
N LYS A 155 -1.45 -3.64 -7.99
CA LYS A 155 -2.15 -3.94 -9.23
C LYS A 155 -3.12 -5.09 -9.02
N CYS A 156 -4.39 -4.87 -9.34
CA CYS A 156 -5.42 -5.89 -9.19
C CYS A 156 -5.47 -6.76 -10.44
N ILE A 157 -5.43 -8.08 -10.26
CA ILE A 157 -5.39 -9.04 -11.36
C ILE A 157 -6.43 -10.13 -11.13
N ASN A 158 -7.27 -10.40 -12.12
CA ASN A 158 -8.25 -11.47 -12.07
C ASN A 158 -7.77 -12.67 -12.89
N LYS A 159 -7.25 -13.70 -12.21
CA LYS A 159 -6.81 -14.95 -12.85
C LYS A 159 -7.85 -16.03 -12.61
N LYS A 160 -8.55 -16.47 -13.66
CA LYS A 160 -9.53 -17.58 -13.60
C LYS A 160 -10.61 -17.39 -12.51
N LYS A 161 -11.17 -16.17 -12.40
CA LYS A 161 -12.18 -15.78 -11.40
C LYS A 161 -11.64 -15.67 -9.96
N LYS A 162 -10.33 -15.63 -9.77
CA LYS A 162 -9.70 -15.35 -8.49
C LYS A 162 -8.94 -14.03 -8.59
N TRP A 163 -9.22 -13.14 -7.66
CA TRP A 163 -8.55 -11.85 -7.57
C TRP A 163 -7.22 -11.98 -6.83
N HIS A 164 -6.23 -11.25 -7.32
CA HIS A 164 -4.89 -11.16 -6.78
C HIS A 164 -4.46 -9.70 -6.69
N LEU A 165 -3.55 -9.42 -5.76
CA LEU A 165 -2.84 -8.14 -5.67
C LEU A 165 -1.38 -8.39 -6.04
N GLU A 166 -0.89 -7.67 -7.03
CA GLU A 166 0.51 -7.65 -7.43
C GLU A 166 1.16 -6.36 -6.90
N THR A 167 2.25 -6.49 -6.15
CA THR A 167 3.05 -5.37 -5.64
C THR A 167 4.45 -5.42 -6.25
N ILE A 168 5.03 -4.25 -6.50
CA ILE A 168 6.42 -4.10 -6.93
C ILE A 168 7.30 -3.99 -5.69
N ASN A 169 8.25 -4.91 -5.54
CA ASN A 169 9.08 -5.06 -4.34
C ASN A 169 10.56 -4.74 -4.58
N GLY A 170 10.98 -4.46 -5.81
CA GLY A 170 12.38 -4.15 -6.06
C GLY A 170 12.70 -3.96 -7.52
N LEU A 171 14.00 -3.74 -7.78
CA LEU A 171 14.57 -3.60 -9.10
C LEU A 171 15.73 -4.59 -9.24
N ASN A 172 15.68 -5.45 -10.25
CA ASN A 172 16.75 -6.38 -10.59
C ASN A 172 17.20 -6.16 -12.03
N ASN A 173 18.43 -5.67 -12.22
CA ASN A 173 18.99 -5.33 -13.54
C ASN A 173 18.05 -4.43 -14.37
N GLY A 174 17.48 -3.41 -13.73
CA GLY A 174 16.54 -2.47 -14.36
C GLY A 174 15.14 -3.03 -14.62
N LYS A 175 14.85 -4.27 -14.21
CA LYS A 175 13.50 -4.86 -14.31
C LYS A 175 12.81 -4.86 -12.95
N LEU A 176 11.53 -4.49 -12.94
CA LEU A 176 10.70 -4.52 -11.74
C LEU A 176 10.53 -5.97 -11.26
N VAL A 177 10.76 -6.18 -9.96
CA VAL A 177 10.51 -7.44 -9.27
C VAL A 177 9.17 -7.31 -8.58
N THR A 178 8.23 -8.21 -8.88
CA THR A 178 6.89 -8.20 -8.30
C THR A 178 6.66 -9.39 -7.39
N THR A 179 5.71 -9.24 -6.46
CA THR A 179 5.11 -10.34 -5.69
C THR A 179 3.61 -10.32 -5.92
N VAL A 180 3.01 -11.50 -5.98
CA VAL A 180 1.58 -11.68 -6.20
C VAL A 180 1.01 -12.49 -5.05
N GLU A 181 -0.01 -11.94 -4.40
CA GLU A 181 -0.77 -12.62 -3.36
C GLU A 181 -2.25 -12.68 -3.70
N ASP A 182 -3.00 -13.52 -2.99
CA ASP A 182 -4.46 -13.53 -3.11
C ASP A 182 -5.02 -12.19 -2.62
N LEU A 183 -6.01 -11.66 -3.33
CA LEU A 183 -6.73 -10.48 -2.85
C LEU A 183 -7.60 -10.91 -1.67
N ASN A 184 -7.38 -10.28 -0.51
CA ASN A 184 -8.26 -10.43 0.64
C ASN A 184 -9.68 -10.01 0.24
N PRO A 185 -10.73 -10.61 0.83
CA PRO A 185 -12.10 -10.18 0.60
C PRO A 185 -12.21 -8.67 0.74
N CYS A 186 -12.76 -8.02 -0.29
CA CYS A 186 -12.95 -6.59 -0.34
C CYS A 186 -14.33 -6.26 -0.93
N LEU A 187 -14.73 -5.01 -0.78
CA LEU A 187 -15.96 -4.48 -1.36
C LEU A 187 -15.87 -4.49 -2.88
N MET A 188 -16.87 -5.06 -3.54
CA MET A 188 -16.94 -5.16 -5.01
C MET A 188 -17.96 -4.19 -5.63
N ASN A 189 -18.24 -3.08 -4.95
CA ASN A 189 -19.19 -2.06 -5.36
C ASN A 189 -18.60 -0.67 -5.12
N ASP A 190 -18.87 0.27 -6.03
CA ASP A 190 -18.45 1.66 -5.88
C ASP A 190 -19.41 2.38 -4.95
N CYS A 191 -18.89 2.96 -3.86
CA CYS A 191 -19.70 3.64 -2.86
C CYS A 191 -18.81 4.50 -1.94
N TYR A 192 -19.42 5.30 -1.07
CA TYR A 192 -18.67 5.90 0.04
C TYR A 192 -18.48 4.88 1.16
N ILE A 193 -17.26 4.81 1.68
CA ILE A 193 -16.85 3.86 2.72
C ILE A 193 -16.43 4.56 4.00
N ASP A 194 -16.57 3.83 5.10
CA ASP A 194 -15.86 4.07 6.33
C ASP A 194 -14.43 3.55 6.15
N PHE A 195 -13.47 4.45 5.96
CA PHE A 195 -12.07 4.13 5.75
C PHE A 195 -11.36 3.64 7.03
N THR A 196 -12.06 3.54 8.16
CA THR A 196 -11.58 2.81 9.34
C THR A 196 -11.81 1.30 9.21
N ASN A 197 -12.65 0.87 8.27
CA ASN A 197 -13.00 -0.52 8.02
C ASN A 197 -12.32 -1.07 6.75
N LEU A 198 -10.98 -1.15 6.77
CA LEU A 198 -10.16 -1.69 5.68
C LEU A 198 -9.68 -3.12 5.99
N ASN A 199 -9.40 -3.90 4.95
CA ASN A 199 -8.75 -5.19 5.06
C ASN A 199 -7.23 -5.03 5.25
N ASN A 200 -6.52 -6.14 5.49
CA ASN A 200 -5.07 -6.11 5.73
C ASN A 200 -4.21 -5.68 4.53
N GLN A 201 -4.80 -5.49 3.34
CA GLN A 201 -4.16 -4.93 2.15
C GLN A 201 -4.46 -3.42 1.98
N GLY A 202 -5.26 -2.83 2.88
CA GLY A 202 -5.66 -1.42 2.82
C GLY A 202 -6.82 -1.12 1.87
N LEU A 203 -7.55 -2.14 1.42
CA LEU A 203 -8.75 -1.99 0.59
C LEU A 203 -10.02 -2.09 1.46
N ALA A 204 -11.14 -1.58 0.97
CA ALA A 204 -12.40 -1.58 1.72
C ALA A 204 -12.86 -3.01 2.06
N ASN A 205 -13.17 -3.30 3.32
CA ASN A 205 -13.81 -4.57 3.69
C ASN A 205 -15.20 -4.70 3.03
N PRO A 206 -15.75 -5.92 2.84
CA PRO A 206 -17.08 -6.11 2.27
C PRO A 206 -18.22 -5.38 3.00
N ASN A 207 -18.04 -5.08 4.28
CA ASN A 207 -18.98 -4.34 5.13
C ASN A 207 -18.55 -2.88 5.40
N ALA A 208 -17.58 -2.34 4.65
CA ALA A 208 -17.05 -0.99 4.85
C ALA A 208 -17.97 0.14 4.35
N LYS A 209 -19.13 -0.18 3.76
CA LYS A 209 -20.05 0.82 3.23
C LYS A 209 -20.49 1.79 4.33
N HIS A 210 -20.29 3.08 4.08
CA HIS A 210 -20.70 4.14 5.00
C HIS A 210 -22.22 4.36 4.95
N ASN A 211 -22.82 4.81 6.04
CA ASN A 211 -24.27 5.08 6.09
C ASN A 211 -24.66 6.32 5.24
N THR A 212 -23.77 7.30 5.16
CA THR A 212 -23.90 8.46 4.27
C THR A 212 -23.20 8.18 2.94
N GLN A 213 -23.91 8.35 1.83
CA GLN A 213 -23.43 8.11 0.46
C GLN A 213 -23.17 9.43 -0.32
N GLU A 214 -22.86 10.47 0.43
CA GLU A 214 -22.39 11.77 -0.02
C GLU A 214 -21.05 12.04 0.67
N TYR A 215 -20.15 12.75 0.00
CA TYR A 215 -18.84 13.04 0.57
C TYR A 215 -18.97 13.90 1.83
N ARG A 216 -18.24 13.51 2.87
CA ARG A 216 -18.08 14.29 4.10
C ARG A 216 -16.62 14.30 4.48
N GLN A 217 -16.02 15.48 4.41
CA GLN A 217 -14.58 15.68 4.62
C GLN A 217 -14.12 15.06 5.95
N GLY A 218 -13.17 14.14 5.86
CA GLY A 218 -12.62 13.45 7.03
C GLY A 218 -13.57 12.48 7.74
N GLU A 219 -14.74 12.18 7.17
CA GLU A 219 -15.68 11.16 7.67
C GLU A 219 -15.78 9.96 6.74
N ASN A 220 -15.78 10.17 5.42
CA ASN A 220 -15.80 9.09 4.44
C ASN A 220 -14.91 9.39 3.24
N ILE A 221 -14.67 8.38 2.42
CA ILE A 221 -14.04 8.51 1.10
C ILE A 221 -14.83 7.68 0.10
N ARG A 222 -14.82 8.09 -1.16
CA ARG A 222 -15.33 7.26 -2.26
C ARG A 222 -14.38 6.08 -2.44
N TYR A 223 -14.95 4.90 -2.60
CA TYR A 223 -14.23 3.70 -2.96
C TYR A 223 -14.59 3.28 -4.37
N TRP A 224 -13.57 2.99 -5.18
CA TRP A 224 -13.73 2.34 -6.48
C TRP A 224 -13.28 0.90 -6.37
N LYS A 225 -14.17 -0.02 -6.76
CA LYS A 225 -13.89 -1.46 -6.67
C LYS A 225 -12.68 -1.85 -7.54
N PRO A 226 -12.04 -2.98 -7.24
CA PRO A 226 -10.96 -3.50 -8.08
C PRO A 226 -11.42 -3.80 -9.51
N GLU A 227 -10.60 -3.41 -10.48
CA GLU A 227 -10.73 -3.77 -11.88
C GLU A 227 -9.53 -4.59 -12.36
N ASP A 228 -9.75 -5.46 -13.35
CA ASP A 228 -8.70 -6.35 -13.83
C ASP A 228 -7.64 -5.58 -14.61
N GLY A 229 -6.37 -5.70 -14.21
CA GLY A 229 -5.23 -5.03 -14.82
C GLY A 229 -5.02 -3.58 -14.35
N ALA A 230 -5.93 -3.05 -13.54
CA ALA A 230 -5.85 -1.71 -12.99
C ALA A 230 -4.92 -1.64 -11.78
N VAL A 231 -4.45 -0.44 -11.47
CA VAL A 231 -3.60 -0.15 -10.30
C VAL A 231 -4.33 0.69 -9.27
N ALA A 232 -3.85 0.59 -8.04
CA ALA A 232 -4.34 1.36 -6.93
C ALA A 232 -3.89 2.83 -7.04
N GLY A 233 -4.79 3.72 -6.67
CA GLY A 233 -4.54 5.15 -6.61
C GLY A 233 -5.34 5.80 -5.50
N PHE A 234 -4.90 7.00 -5.12
CA PHE A 234 -5.64 7.89 -4.24
C PHE A 234 -5.74 9.27 -4.89
N TYR A 235 -6.92 9.88 -4.76
CA TYR A 235 -7.22 11.20 -5.29
C TYR A 235 -8.00 12.01 -4.27
N ALA A 236 -7.62 13.26 -4.03
CA ALA A 236 -8.42 14.19 -3.25
C ALA A 236 -8.58 15.50 -4.03
N TYR A 237 -9.81 15.99 -4.08
CA TYR A 237 -10.19 17.23 -4.77
C TYR A 237 -11.28 17.96 -3.98
N SER A 238 -11.71 19.13 -4.46
CA SER A 238 -12.61 20.05 -3.74
C SER A 238 -13.79 19.39 -3.01
N ASP A 239 -14.44 18.44 -3.67
CA ASP A 239 -15.71 17.86 -3.18
C ASP A 239 -15.66 16.34 -2.98
N TRP A 240 -14.48 15.72 -3.05
CA TRP A 240 -14.33 14.28 -2.83
C TRP A 240 -12.90 13.86 -2.48
N ALA A 241 -12.79 12.68 -1.88
CA ALA A 241 -11.55 11.92 -1.81
C ALA A 241 -11.85 10.46 -2.15
N ASP A 242 -10.99 9.85 -2.96
CA ASP A 242 -11.22 8.58 -3.63
C ASP A 242 -10.04 7.63 -3.38
N LEU A 243 -10.35 6.38 -3.05
CA LEU A 243 -9.42 5.26 -2.97
C LEU A 243 -9.93 4.14 -3.86
N GLY A 244 -9.07 3.53 -4.66
CA GLY A 244 -9.49 2.34 -5.40
C GLY A 244 -8.43 1.78 -6.32
N CYS A 245 -8.75 0.64 -6.92
CA CYS A 245 -7.88 -0.12 -7.81
C CYS A 245 -8.50 -0.20 -9.22
N ASN A 246 -8.74 0.96 -9.82
CA ASN A 246 -9.42 1.14 -11.10
C ASN A 246 -8.66 2.10 -12.05
N TRP A 247 -7.40 2.41 -11.76
CA TRP A 247 -6.63 3.35 -12.56
C TRP A 247 -5.86 2.64 -13.67
N ASP A 248 -5.79 3.25 -14.85
CA ASP A 248 -4.97 2.75 -15.97
C ASP A 248 -3.48 2.93 -15.63
N PRO A 249 -2.67 1.86 -15.51
CA PRO A 249 -1.25 1.98 -15.17
C PRO A 249 -0.42 2.76 -16.20
N ARG A 250 -0.93 2.94 -17.42
CA ARG A 250 -0.26 3.71 -18.49
C ARG A 250 -0.58 5.19 -18.44
N PHE A 251 -1.57 5.59 -17.64
CA PHE A 251 -1.93 6.99 -17.47
C PHE A 251 -0.72 7.76 -16.96
N SER A 252 -0.54 8.98 -17.45
CA SER A 252 0.48 9.90 -16.95
C SER A 252 -0.10 11.31 -17.04
N TYR A 253 0.14 12.11 -16.01
CA TYR A 253 -0.43 13.44 -15.91
C TYR A 253 0.47 14.37 -15.10
N SER A 254 0.51 15.67 -15.44
CA SER A 254 1.40 16.65 -14.82
C SER A 254 1.16 16.87 -13.33
N GLY A 255 -0.07 16.68 -12.86
CA GLY A 255 -0.45 16.76 -11.44
C GLY A 255 -0.48 15.41 -10.71
N LEU A 256 -0.22 14.30 -11.42
CA LEU A 256 -0.15 12.97 -10.81
C LEU A 256 1.28 12.72 -10.37
N GLY A 257 1.49 12.47 -9.08
CA GLY A 257 2.79 12.16 -8.51
C GLY A 257 2.75 10.95 -7.59
N VAL A 258 3.61 10.97 -6.57
CA VAL A 258 3.73 9.86 -5.63
C VAL A 258 4.30 10.30 -4.29
N PHE A 259 3.78 9.72 -3.22
CA PHE A 259 4.42 9.77 -1.90
C PHE A 259 5.58 8.77 -1.89
N GLY A 260 6.73 9.17 -1.36
CA GLY A 260 7.88 8.28 -1.22
C GLY A 260 7.90 7.61 0.15
N CYS A 261 8.07 6.30 0.18
CA CYS A 261 8.29 5.56 1.41
C CYS A 261 9.71 5.05 1.54
N ALA A 262 10.12 4.93 2.80
CA ALA A 262 11.39 4.38 3.24
C ALA A 262 11.19 3.54 4.51
N GLU A 263 12.20 2.79 4.90
CA GLU A 263 12.14 1.85 6.02
C GLU A 263 13.39 1.88 6.90
N GLY A 264 13.19 1.69 8.20
CA GLY A 264 14.29 1.56 9.17
C GLY A 264 14.88 2.89 9.67
N ALA A 265 14.14 4.00 9.52
CA ALA A 265 14.44 5.28 10.16
C ALA A 265 13.92 5.34 11.61
#